data_AF-A0A962F4U3-F1
#
_entry.id   AF-A0A962F4U3-F1
#
_cell.length_a   1.000
_cell.length_b   1.000
_cell.length_c   1.000
_cell.angle_alpha   90.00
_cell.angle_beta   90.00
_cell.angle_gamma   90.00
#
_symmetry.space_group_name_H-M   'P 1'
#
loop_
_entity.id
_entity.type
_entity.pdbx_description
1 polymer ?
#
loop_
_entity_poly.entity_id
_entity_poly.type
_entity_poly.pdbx_seq_one_letter_code
_entity_poly.pdbx_strand_id
1 'polypeptide(L)'
;MDFKAIQDKLKNLRDRIRKEGRISEDNEQELKLLLHETLMSATDELNGLQGKLETLASQKIGNDNVSPLSEDQSARLSLIQKTGTGSASIH
;
A
#
# COMPACT_ATOMS: atom_id res chain seq x y z
N MET A 1 2.33 10.76 10.30
CA MET A 1 1.65 11.13 11.57
C MET A 1 0.51 10.15 11.78
N ASP A 2 0.30 9.58 12.97
CA ASP A 2 -0.76 8.57 13.16
C ASP A 2 -2.16 9.21 13.01
N PHE A 3 -3.03 8.58 12.22
CA PHE A 3 -4.41 8.99 12.01
C PHE A 3 -5.16 9.13 13.35
N LYS A 4 -4.85 8.28 14.33
CA LYS A 4 -5.45 8.37 15.67
C LYS A 4 -5.08 9.67 16.39
N ALA A 5 -3.83 10.12 16.26
CA ALA A 5 -3.39 11.38 16.85
C ALA A 5 -4.08 12.59 16.20
N ILE A 6 -4.32 12.55 14.89
CA ILE A 6 -5.08 13.60 14.17
C ILE A 6 -6.53 13.64 14.66
N GLN A 7 -7.17 12.48 14.82
CA GLN A 7 -8.53 12.40 15.36
C GLN A 7 -8.64 12.98 16.78
N ASP A 8 -7.68 12.68 17.64
CA ASP A 8 -7.66 13.21 19.00
C ASP A 8 -7.48 14.74 19.01
N LYS A 9 -6.59 15.28 18.16
CA LYS A 9 -6.43 16.73 18.00
C LYS A 9 -7.71 17.42 17.48
N LEU A 10 -8.36 16.85 16.47
CA LEU A 10 -9.62 17.37 15.93
C LEU A 10 -10.75 17.33 16.97
N LYS A 11 -10.81 16.27 17.77
CA LYS A 11 -11.77 16.14 18.87
C LYS A 11 -11.55 17.24 19.91
N ASN A 12 -10.30 17.46 20.32
CA ASN A 12 -9.95 18.51 21.27
C ASN A 12 -10.27 19.91 20.74
N LEU A 13 -9.95 20.19 19.47
CA LEU A 13 -10.28 21.45 18.82
C LEU A 13 -11.79 21.69 18.78
N ARG A 14 -12.57 20.67 18.41
CA ARG A 14 -14.04 20.72 18.43
C ARG A 14 -14.58 21.02 19.83
N ASP A 15 -14.07 20.31 20.85
CA ASP A 15 -14.54 20.48 22.22
C ASP A 15 -14.18 21.87 22.76
N ARG A 16 -13.03 22.43 22.36
CA ARG A 16 -12.63 23.81 22.65
C ARG A 16 -13.57 24.84 21.99
N ILE A 17 -13.83 24.71 20.69
CA ILE A 17 -14.79 25.57 19.96
C ILE A 17 -16.18 25.51 20.62
N ARG A 18 -16.63 24.32 21.01
CA ARG A 18 -17.92 24.14 21.69
C ARG A 18 -17.96 24.83 23.04
N LYS A 19 -16.85 24.83 23.79
CA LYS A 19 -16.74 25.52 25.09
C LYS A 19 -16.68 27.05 24.92
N GLU A 20 -16.01 27.52 23.88
CA GLU A 20 -15.87 28.95 23.57
C GLU A 20 -17.13 29.55 22.92
N GLY A 21 -17.98 28.72 22.31
CA GLY A 21 -19.21 29.13 21.63
C GLY A 21 -18.98 29.90 20.33
N ARG A 22 -17.72 30.07 19.91
CA ARG A 22 -17.31 30.75 18.68
C ARG A 22 -16.05 30.11 18.12
N ILE A 23 -15.83 30.28 16.83
CA ILE A 23 -14.56 29.93 16.19
C ILE A 23 -13.66 31.16 16.30
N SER A 24 -12.54 31.03 17.01
CA SER A 24 -11.48 32.04 17.03
C SER A 24 -10.56 31.87 15.81
N GLU A 25 -9.80 32.93 15.48
CA GLU A 25 -8.76 32.86 14.44
C GLU A 25 -7.74 31.75 14.77
N ASP A 26 -7.38 31.59 16.04
CA ASP A 26 -6.50 30.52 16.51
C ASP A 26 -7.07 29.13 16.23
N ASN A 27 -8.37 28.93 16.46
CA ASN A 27 -9.06 27.66 16.17
C ASN A 27 -9.04 27.36 14.66
N GLU A 28 -9.23 28.38 13.83
CA GLU A 28 -9.19 28.23 12.38
C GLU A 28 -7.78 27.94 11.87
N GLN A 29 -6.76 28.59 12.44
CA GLN A 29 -5.37 28.39 12.08
C GLN A 29 -4.87 27.00 12.51
N GLU A 30 -5.26 26.54 13.70
CA GLU A 30 -4.99 25.17 14.15
C GLU A 30 -5.64 24.14 13.22
N LEU A 31 -6.89 24.36 12.79
CA LEU A 31 -7.55 23.47 11.83
C LEU A 31 -6.81 23.43 10.48
N LYS A 32 -6.39 24.59 9.96
CA LYS A 32 -5.64 24.68 8.69
C LYS A 32 -4.31 23.94 8.77
N LEU A 33 -3.58 24.08 9.89
CA LEU A 33 -2.34 23.37 10.13
C LEU A 33 -2.57 21.86 10.19
N LEU A 34 -3.57 21.40 10.95
CA LEU A 34 -3.92 19.98 11.01
C LEU A 34 -4.28 19.41 9.65
N LEU A 35 -5.02 20.16 8.83
CA LEU A 35 -5.40 19.74 7.49
C LEU A 35 -4.18 19.63 6.58
N HIS A 36 -3.26 20.60 6.65
CA HIS A 36 -2.02 20.57 5.88
C HIS A 36 -1.12 19.39 6.27
N GLU A 37 -0.89 19.18 7.58
CA GLU A 37 -0.11 18.06 8.10
C GLU A 37 -0.71 16.71 7.67
N THR A 38 -2.05 16.59 7.71
CA THR A 38 -2.76 15.37 7.30
C THR A 38 -2.60 15.11 5.81
N LEU A 39 -2.75 16.14 4.97
CA LEU A 39 -2.58 16.02 3.52
C LEU A 39 -1.15 15.65 3.14
N MET A 40 -0.16 16.23 3.80
CA MET A 40 1.25 15.86 3.58
C MET A 40 1.49 14.40 3.95
N SER A 41 1.06 13.97 5.15
CA SER A 41 1.23 12.58 5.58
C SER A 41 0.54 11.59 4.64
N ALA A 42 -0.68 11.91 4.17
CA ALA A 42 -1.40 11.07 3.22
C ALA A 42 -0.69 11.00 1.84
N THR A 43 -0.11 12.12 1.40
CA THR A 43 0.66 12.17 0.14
C THR A 43 1.93 11.31 0.24
N ASP A 44 2.64 11.39 1.36
CA ASP A 44 3.84 10.58 1.60
C ASP A 44 3.51 9.09 1.65
N GLU A 45 2.40 8.72 2.31
CA GLU A 45 1.92 7.34 2.35
C GLU A 45 1.53 6.82 0.95
N LEU A 46 0.83 7.63 0.15
CA LEU A 46 0.48 7.29 -1.23
C LEU A 46 1.72 7.09 -2.09
N ASN A 47 2.70 7.99 -2.01
CA ASN A 47 3.97 7.85 -2.72
C ASN A 47 4.72 6.57 -2.30
N GLY A 48 4.73 6.27 -1.00
CA GLY A 48 5.32 5.04 -0.48
C GLY A 48 4.61 3.77 -0.97
N LEU A 49 3.27 3.77 -1.02
CA LEU A 49 2.49 2.67 -1.56
C LEU A 49 2.69 2.49 -3.06
N GLN A 50 2.77 3.59 -3.81
CA GLN A 50 3.07 3.56 -5.24
C GLN A 50 4.45 2.96 -5.50
N GLY A 51 5.48 3.37 -4.77
CA GLY A 51 6.82 2.78 -4.91
C GLY A 51 6.87 1.28 -4.57
N LYS A 52 6.10 0.84 -3.57
CA LYS A 52 5.93 -0.59 -3.27
C LYS A 52 5.24 -1.34 -4.40
N LEU A 53 4.21 -0.75 -4.99
CA LEU A 53 3.49 -1.33 -6.12
C LEU A 53 4.39 -1.44 -7.36
N GLU A 54 5.19 -0.42 -7.66
CA GLU A 54 6.18 -0.44 -8.75
C GLU A 54 7.27 -1.50 -8.52
N THR A 55 7.71 -1.67 -7.28
CA THR A 55 8.65 -2.73 -6.90
C THR A 55 8.05 -4.11 -7.10
N LEU A 56 6.82 -4.34 -6.63
CA LEU A 56 6.10 -5.60 -6.81
C LEU A 56 5.82 -5.89 -8.29
N ALA A 57 5.42 -4.88 -9.05
CA ALA A 57 5.22 -5.00 -10.49
C ALA A 57 6.52 -5.37 -11.21
N SER A 58 7.63 -4.73 -10.85
CA SER A 58 8.95 -5.02 -11.42
C SER A 58 9.45 -6.42 -11.07
N GLN A 59 9.21 -6.89 -9.84
CA GLN A 59 9.52 -8.26 -9.42
C GLN A 59 8.67 -9.30 -10.18
N LYS A 60 7.39 -9.01 -10.40
CA LYS A 60 6.50 -9.87 -11.20
C LYS A 60 6.97 -9.94 -12.66
N ILE A 61 7.31 -8.80 -13.27
CA ILE A 61 7.83 -8.74 -14.65
C ILE A 61 9.20 -9.44 -14.77
N GLY A 62 10.06 -9.34 -13.76
CA GLY A 62 11.33 -10.09 -13.72
C GLY A 62 11.14 -11.61 -13.66
N ASN A 63 10.02 -12.07 -13.07
CA ASN A 63 9.63 -13.47 -13.05
C ASN A 63 8.86 -13.91 -14.30
N ASP A 64 8.25 -12.96 -15.04
CA ASP A 64 7.57 -13.20 -16.32
C ASP A 64 8.53 -13.13 -17.53
N ASN A 65 9.72 -12.54 -17.37
CA ASN A 65 10.87 -12.74 -18.25
C ASN A 65 11.51 -14.12 -17.99
N VAL A 66 10.66 -15.16 -17.97
CA VAL A 66 11.10 -16.54 -18.15
C VAL A 66 11.64 -16.59 -19.56
N SER A 67 12.98 -16.58 -19.69
CA SER A 67 13.63 -17.03 -20.91
C SER A 67 12.90 -18.28 -21.38
N PRO A 68 12.47 -18.39 -22.66
CA PRO A 68 11.73 -19.54 -23.13
C PRO A 68 12.43 -20.81 -22.64
N LEU A 69 11.67 -21.71 -22.00
CA LEU A 69 12.20 -22.94 -21.44
C LEU A 69 13.15 -23.56 -22.46
N SER A 70 14.40 -23.78 -22.06
CA SER A 70 15.38 -24.39 -22.97
C SER A 70 14.82 -25.69 -23.57
N GLU A 71 15.26 -26.08 -24.76
CA GLU A 71 14.74 -27.28 -25.43
C GLU A 71 14.79 -28.53 -24.54
N ASP A 72 15.83 -28.66 -23.70
CA ASP A 72 15.95 -29.74 -22.71
C ASP A 72 14.88 -29.66 -21.61
N GLN A 73 14.59 -28.47 -21.09
CA GLN A 73 13.52 -28.29 -20.08
C GLN A 73 12.13 -28.56 -20.66
N SER A 74 11.88 -28.12 -21.89
CA SER A 74 10.63 -28.39 -22.61
C SER A 74 10.45 -29.89 -22.90
N ALA A 75 11.52 -30.57 -23.31
CA ALA A 75 11.51 -32.01 -23.56
C ALA A 75 11.23 -32.80 -22.27
N ARG A 76 11.85 -32.42 -21.14
CA ARG A 76 11.61 -33.04 -19.83
C ARG A 76 10.17 -32.85 -19.36
N LEU A 77 9.61 -31.65 -19.50
CA LEU A 77 8.20 -31.40 -19.16
C LEU A 77 7.24 -32.20 -20.04
N SER A 78 7.52 -32.29 -21.35
CA SER A 78 6.73 -33.12 -22.27
C SER A 78 6.81 -34.60 -21.90
N LEU A 79 7.98 -35.09 -21.49
CA LEU A 79 8.15 -36.46 -21.02
C LEU A 79 7.34 -36.71 -19.76
N ILE A 80 7.41 -35.82 -18.76
CA ILE A 80 6.68 -35.93 -17.49
C ILE A 80 5.15 -35.92 -17.71
N GLN A 81 4.65 -35.09 -18.64
CA GLN A 81 3.24 -35.10 -19.04
C GLN A 81 2.83 -36.41 -19.73
N LYS A 82 3.69 -36.95 -20.61
CA LYS A 82 3.45 -38.22 -21.30
C LYS A 82 3.54 -39.43 -20.37
N THR A 83 4.41 -39.39 -19.36
CA THR A 83 4.59 -40.48 -18.39
C THR A 83 3.63 -40.39 -17.21
N GLY A 84 2.78 -39.35 -17.14
CA GLY A 84 1.74 -39.21 -16.12
C GLY A 84 2.24 -39.04 -14.69
N THR A 85 3.54 -38.82 -14.48
CA THR A 85 4.18 -38.75 -13.16
C THR A 85 4.02 -37.37 -12.48
N GLY A 86 3.28 -36.44 -13.09
CA GLY A 86 3.16 -35.05 -12.63
C GLY A 86 2.20 -34.81 -11.46
N SER A 87 1.28 -35.72 -11.14
CA SER A 87 0.24 -35.50 -10.10
C SER A 87 -0.21 -36.78 -9.41
N ALA A 88 0.63 -37.41 -8.59
CA ALA A 88 0.21 -38.55 -7.77
C ALA A 88 0.63 -38.48 -6.29
N SER A 89 0.98 -37.31 -5.75
CA SER A 89 1.38 -37.23 -4.33
C SER A 89 1.06 -35.89 -3.65
N ILE A 90 -0.15 -35.36 -3.84
CA ILE A 90 -0.76 -34.45 -2.86
C ILE A 90 -2.21 -34.88 -2.65
N HIS A 91 -2.40 -35.86 -1.77
CA HIS A 91 -3.64 -36.08 -1.00
C HIS A 91 -3.31 -36.85 0.27
#